data_AF-A0A642C4Z1-F1
#
_entry.id   AF-A0A642C4Z1-F1
#
_cell.length_a   1.000
_cell.length_b   1.000
_cell.length_c   1.000
_cell.angle_alpha   90.00
_cell.angle_beta   90.00
_cell.angle_gamma   90.00
#
_symmetry.space_group_name_H-M   'P 1'
#
loop_
_entity.id
_entity.type
_entity.pdbx_description
1 polymer ?
#
loop_
_entity_poly.entity_id
_entity_poly.type
_entity_poly.pdbx_seq_one_letter_code
_entity_poly.pdbx_strand_id
1 'polypeptide(L)'
;ACHGNDAATVFNEVKDMDDAIKVAYEFYKKHPKETLIVVTADHETGGIVLGTGKYALNLKALQYQKHSADGLSRRISELRKSKGNKVTWEDMKEFLGEEMGFWKQFPISWEQEKKLRDEFEQSFVRNKVVFAESMYSKSEPMAARAKEVMDQISMVGWVSGGHSAGYVPVFAIGAGSQLFGEKIDNTEIPKRIAKAAGYK
;
A
#
# COMPACT_ATOMS: atom_id res chain seq x y z
N ALA A 1 3.11 0.07 -4.05
CA ALA A 1 2.52 0.35 -2.72
C ALA A 1 3.46 -0.06 -1.57
N CYS A 2 3.75 -1.37 -1.37
CA CYS A 2 4.61 -1.82 -0.27
C CYS A 2 6.06 -1.30 -0.32
N HIS A 3 6.72 -1.24 -1.47
CA HIS A 3 8.08 -0.65 -1.55
C HIS A 3 8.13 0.82 -1.09
N GLY A 4 7.03 1.55 -1.30
CA GLY A 4 6.86 2.92 -0.85
C GLY A 4 6.35 3.01 0.60
N ASN A 5 6.13 1.88 1.27
CA ASN A 5 5.51 1.78 2.59
C ASN A 5 4.20 2.56 2.67
N ASP A 6 3.31 2.39 1.71
CA ASP A 6 2.05 3.15 1.62
C ASP A 6 0.87 2.26 2.01
N ALA A 7 0.49 2.29 3.29
CA ALA A 7 -0.51 1.35 3.82
C ALA A 7 -1.89 1.53 3.17
N ALA A 8 -2.35 2.76 2.96
CA ALA A 8 -3.65 3.00 2.37
C ALA A 8 -3.72 2.47 0.93
N THR A 9 -2.65 2.68 0.14
CA THR A 9 -2.59 2.14 -1.20
C THR A 9 -2.55 0.61 -1.16
N VAL A 10 -1.76 -0.02 -0.30
CA VAL A 10 -1.72 -1.49 -0.19
C VAL A 10 -3.09 -2.10 0.08
N PHE A 11 -3.86 -1.51 1.00
CA PHE A 11 -5.21 -2.00 1.31
C PHE A 11 -6.15 -1.89 0.10
N ASN A 12 -6.04 -0.83 -0.69
CA ASN A 12 -6.81 -0.70 -1.93
C ASN A 12 -6.34 -1.67 -3.02
N GLU A 13 -5.03 -1.89 -3.18
CA GLU A 13 -4.51 -2.88 -4.15
C GLU A 13 -4.97 -4.32 -3.81
N VAL A 14 -5.02 -4.67 -2.53
CA VAL A 14 -5.57 -5.98 -2.09
C VAL A 14 -7.06 -6.07 -2.40
N LYS A 15 -7.82 -4.98 -2.23
CA LYS A 15 -9.24 -4.93 -2.60
C LYS A 15 -9.43 -5.08 -4.12
N ASP A 16 -8.61 -4.41 -4.92
CA ASP A 16 -8.65 -4.51 -6.38
C ASP A 16 -8.31 -5.94 -6.84
N MET A 17 -7.35 -6.59 -6.18
CA MET A 17 -7.05 -8.01 -6.40
C MET A 17 -8.24 -8.92 -6.04
N ASP A 18 -8.93 -8.66 -4.92
CA ASP A 18 -10.14 -9.41 -4.53
C ASP A 18 -11.26 -9.26 -5.56
N ASP A 19 -11.48 -8.04 -6.06
CA ASP A 19 -12.45 -7.78 -7.13
C ASP A 19 -12.09 -8.52 -8.43
N ALA A 20 -10.80 -8.66 -8.77
CA ALA A 20 -10.35 -9.47 -9.90
C ALA A 20 -10.55 -10.98 -9.65
N ILE A 21 -10.22 -11.48 -8.46
CA ILE A 21 -10.42 -12.88 -8.05
C ILE A 21 -11.92 -13.23 -8.12
N LYS A 22 -12.80 -12.30 -7.73
CA LYS A 22 -14.25 -12.49 -7.80
C LYS A 22 -14.72 -12.84 -9.22
N VAL A 23 -14.12 -12.26 -10.26
CA VAL A 23 -14.45 -12.62 -11.66
C VAL A 23 -14.14 -14.09 -11.94
N ALA A 24 -12.94 -14.55 -11.56
CA ALA A 24 -12.57 -15.96 -11.69
C ALA A 24 -13.47 -16.86 -10.84
N TYR A 25 -13.82 -16.43 -9.63
CA TYR A 25 -14.68 -17.18 -8.72
C TYR A 25 -16.11 -17.35 -9.25
N GLU A 26 -16.68 -16.32 -9.88
CA GLU A 26 -17.99 -16.42 -10.54
C GLU A 26 -17.97 -17.35 -11.77
N PHE A 27 -16.83 -17.46 -12.46
CA PHE A 27 -16.64 -18.50 -13.49
C PHE A 27 -16.60 -19.90 -12.87
N TYR A 28 -15.81 -20.09 -11.81
CA TYR A 28 -15.75 -21.35 -11.07
C TYR A 28 -17.13 -21.82 -10.59
N LYS A 29 -17.98 -20.93 -10.10
CA LYS A 29 -19.35 -21.28 -9.65
C LYS A 29 -20.22 -21.87 -10.76
N LYS A 30 -19.98 -21.50 -12.03
CA LYS A 30 -20.68 -22.06 -13.19
C LYS A 30 -20.05 -23.37 -13.67
N HIS A 31 -18.76 -23.56 -13.43
CA HIS A 31 -17.94 -24.66 -13.95
C HIS A 31 -17.13 -25.38 -12.84
N PRO A 32 -17.75 -25.82 -11.72
CA PRO A 32 -17.00 -26.19 -10.51
C PRO A 32 -16.21 -27.49 -10.64
N LYS A 33 -16.57 -28.37 -11.59
CA LYS A 33 -15.91 -29.67 -11.81
C LYS A 33 -14.71 -29.61 -12.76
N GLU A 34 -14.56 -28.51 -13.50
CA GLU A 34 -13.55 -28.36 -14.56
C GLU A 34 -12.69 -27.10 -14.40
N THR A 35 -12.92 -26.33 -13.33
CA THR A 35 -12.16 -25.11 -13.03
C THR A 35 -11.30 -25.33 -11.80
N LEU A 36 -10.02 -24.96 -11.91
CA LEU A 36 -9.08 -24.78 -10.80
C LEU A 36 -8.73 -23.31 -10.68
N ILE A 37 -8.86 -22.74 -9.49
CA ILE A 37 -8.31 -21.41 -9.16
C ILE A 37 -7.19 -21.61 -8.15
N VAL A 38 -6.02 -21.04 -8.42
CA VAL A 38 -4.90 -20.96 -7.49
C VAL A 38 -4.52 -19.49 -7.33
N VAL A 39 -4.49 -19.00 -6.09
CA VAL A 39 -4.07 -17.64 -5.72
C VAL A 39 -2.90 -17.73 -4.77
N THR A 40 -1.81 -17.05 -5.09
CA THR A 40 -0.61 -16.97 -4.25
C THR A 40 0.08 -15.63 -4.50
N ALA A 41 1.04 -15.29 -3.66
CA ALA A 41 2.05 -14.28 -3.97
C ALA A 41 3.35 -14.94 -4.44
N ASP A 42 4.22 -14.15 -5.08
CA ASP A 42 5.59 -14.49 -5.40
C ASP A 42 6.53 -14.26 -4.21
N HIS A 43 6.32 -13.17 -3.47
CA HIS A 43 7.01 -12.85 -2.21
C HIS A 43 6.23 -11.83 -1.36
N GLU A 44 6.66 -11.62 -0.11
CA GLU A 44 6.21 -10.49 0.72
C GLU A 44 7.10 -9.27 0.46
N THR A 45 6.52 -8.07 0.61
CA THR A 45 7.24 -6.80 0.45
C THR A 45 6.93 -5.83 1.58
N GLY A 46 7.98 -5.27 2.18
CA GLY A 46 7.93 -4.20 3.17
C GLY A 46 8.03 -4.67 4.63
N GLY A 47 7.74 -5.94 4.91
CA GLY A 47 7.58 -6.43 6.28
C GLY A 47 6.47 -5.67 6.99
N ILE A 48 5.29 -5.60 6.36
CA ILE A 48 4.13 -4.87 6.90
C ILE A 48 3.65 -5.51 8.21
N VAL A 49 3.35 -4.69 9.21
CA VAL A 49 2.78 -5.14 10.49
C VAL A 49 1.58 -4.30 10.89
N LEU A 50 0.53 -4.95 11.41
CA LEU A 50 -0.62 -4.30 11.99
C LEU A 50 -0.43 -4.19 13.50
N GLY A 51 -0.21 -2.95 13.96
CA GLY A 51 0.10 -2.64 15.35
C GLY A 51 1.57 -2.28 15.53
N THR A 52 1.81 -1.19 16.26
CA THR A 52 3.16 -0.59 16.47
C THR A 52 3.52 -0.46 17.95
N GLY A 53 2.94 -1.32 18.79
CA GLY A 53 3.24 -1.42 20.23
C GLY A 53 2.01 -1.25 21.12
N LYS A 54 1.09 -0.34 20.78
CA LYS A 54 -0.22 -0.26 21.44
C LYS A 54 -1.11 -1.40 20.96
N TYR A 55 -1.87 -2.03 21.85
CA TYR A 55 -2.90 -3.02 21.49
C TYR A 55 -4.16 -2.34 20.94
N ALA A 56 -4.00 -1.64 19.82
CA ALA A 56 -5.05 -0.92 19.10
C ALA A 56 -4.69 -0.85 17.61
N LEU A 57 -5.71 -0.64 16.78
CA LEU A 57 -5.58 -0.33 15.36
C LEU A 57 -6.50 0.83 15.00
N ASN A 58 -6.14 1.58 13.97
CA ASN A 58 -6.97 2.67 13.45
C ASN A 58 -7.03 2.65 11.92
N LEU A 59 -7.26 1.46 11.35
CA LEU A 59 -7.25 1.25 9.90
C LEU A 59 -8.31 2.07 9.15
N LYS A 60 -9.38 2.50 9.84
CA LYS A 60 -10.40 3.41 9.26
C LYS A 60 -9.80 4.75 8.82
N ALA A 61 -8.66 5.19 9.36
CA ALA A 61 -8.00 6.40 8.90
C ALA A 61 -7.53 6.29 7.44
N LEU A 62 -7.15 5.09 6.99
CA LEU A 62 -6.60 4.85 5.64
C LEU A 62 -7.59 5.25 4.53
N GLN A 63 -8.90 5.20 4.78
CA GLN A 63 -9.92 5.56 3.79
C GLN A 63 -9.88 7.05 3.38
N TYR A 64 -9.22 7.89 4.17
CA TYR A 64 -9.13 9.32 3.94
C TYR A 64 -7.89 9.74 3.14
N GLN A 65 -6.96 8.81 2.86
CA GLN A 65 -5.93 9.02 1.86
C GLN A 65 -6.55 8.83 0.48
N LYS A 66 -6.80 9.93 -0.23
CA LYS A 66 -7.51 9.92 -1.53
C LYS A 66 -6.65 9.40 -2.69
N HIS A 67 -5.32 9.50 -2.57
CA HIS A 67 -4.37 9.16 -3.62
C HIS A 67 -3.20 8.36 -3.06
N SER A 68 -2.57 7.53 -3.90
CA SER A 68 -1.29 6.91 -3.54
C SER A 68 -0.20 7.96 -3.32
N ALA A 69 0.90 7.59 -2.67
CA ALA A 69 2.05 8.48 -2.45
C ALA A 69 2.56 9.12 -3.77
N ASP A 70 2.54 8.37 -4.88
CA ASP A 70 2.90 8.89 -6.21
C ASP A 70 1.84 9.83 -6.77
N GLY A 71 0.55 9.52 -6.57
CA GLY A 71 -0.55 10.42 -6.92
C GLY A 71 -0.47 11.73 -6.15
N LEU A 72 -0.27 11.65 -4.83
CA LEU A 72 -0.08 12.80 -3.95
C LEU A 72 1.15 13.62 -4.35
N SER A 73 2.26 12.97 -4.72
CA SER A 73 3.47 13.64 -5.21
C SER A 73 3.21 14.52 -6.44
N ARG A 74 2.42 14.02 -7.39
CA ARG A 74 2.01 14.79 -8.58
C ARG A 74 1.17 16.00 -8.19
N ARG A 75 0.19 15.81 -7.30
CA ARG A 75 -0.70 16.88 -6.84
C ARG A 75 0.01 17.96 -6.03
N ILE A 76 0.99 17.59 -5.21
CA ILE A 76 1.84 18.56 -4.52
C ILE A 76 2.70 19.35 -5.52
N SER A 77 3.22 18.68 -6.55
CA SER A 77 3.96 19.36 -7.62
C SER A 77 3.08 20.35 -8.41
N GLU A 78 1.81 20.03 -8.60
CA GLU A 78 0.81 20.93 -9.20
C GLU A 78 0.49 22.13 -8.28
N LEU A 79 0.33 21.90 -6.97
CA LEU A 79 0.15 22.96 -5.97
C LEU A 79 1.33 23.95 -5.97
N ARG A 80 2.56 23.44 -6.03
CA ARG A 80 3.77 24.26 -6.17
C ARG A 80 3.69 25.16 -7.40
N LYS A 81 3.35 24.60 -8.56
CA LYS A 81 3.23 25.34 -9.82
C LYS A 81 2.14 26.40 -9.78
N SER A 82 0.94 26.06 -9.28
CA SER A 82 -0.21 26.97 -9.27
C SER A 82 -0.01 28.19 -8.37
N LYS A 83 0.79 28.04 -7.31
CA LYS A 83 1.16 29.12 -6.38
C LYS A 83 2.49 29.79 -6.71
N GLY A 84 3.12 29.49 -7.85
CA GLY A 84 4.43 30.04 -8.22
C GLY A 84 5.52 29.77 -7.17
N ASN A 85 5.52 28.56 -6.58
CA ASN A 85 6.36 28.12 -5.46
C ASN A 85 6.20 28.92 -4.15
N LYS A 86 5.16 29.75 -4.02
CA LYS A 86 4.84 30.49 -2.79
C LYS A 86 3.70 29.82 -2.01
N VAL A 87 3.83 28.52 -1.78
CA VAL A 87 2.87 27.77 -0.95
C VAL A 87 3.12 28.15 0.51
N THR A 88 2.07 28.52 1.25
CA THR A 88 2.16 28.79 2.70
C THR A 88 1.92 27.53 3.52
N TRP A 89 2.24 27.56 4.82
CA TRP A 89 1.94 26.41 5.69
C TRP A 89 0.43 26.19 5.79
N GLU A 90 -0.36 27.26 5.84
CA GLU A 90 -1.82 27.22 5.85
C GLU A 90 -2.38 26.59 4.58
N ASP A 91 -1.84 26.94 3.40
CA ASP A 91 -2.20 26.27 2.14
C ASP A 91 -1.91 24.77 2.21
N MET A 92 -0.78 24.37 2.79
CA MET A 92 -0.39 22.96 2.92
C MET A 92 -1.29 22.23 3.92
N LYS A 93 -1.65 22.85 5.05
CA LYS A 93 -2.60 22.26 6.02
C LYS A 93 -3.95 22.01 5.37
N GLU A 94 -4.46 22.97 4.61
CA GLU A 94 -5.72 22.84 3.88
C GLU A 94 -5.64 21.72 2.84
N PHE A 95 -4.55 21.68 2.06
CA PHE A 95 -4.31 20.64 1.06
C PHE A 95 -4.24 19.24 1.69
N LEU A 96 -3.43 19.05 2.73
CA LEU A 96 -3.31 17.76 3.42
C LEU A 96 -4.59 17.38 4.17
N GLY A 97 -5.35 18.36 4.65
CA GLY A 97 -6.67 18.10 5.22
C GLY A 97 -7.66 17.56 4.19
N GLU A 98 -7.59 18.05 2.95
CA GLU A 98 -8.39 17.53 1.85
C GLU A 98 -7.89 16.18 1.32
N GLU A 99 -6.57 16.01 1.13
CA GLU A 99 -6.01 14.81 0.48
C GLU A 99 -5.83 13.62 1.42
N MET A 100 -5.62 13.89 2.71
CA MET A 100 -5.26 12.88 3.71
C MET A 100 -6.23 12.85 4.91
N GLY A 101 -7.19 13.78 4.98
CA GLY A 101 -8.12 13.90 6.11
C GLY A 101 -7.50 14.50 7.39
N PHE A 102 -6.23 14.95 7.33
CA PHE A 102 -5.52 15.50 8.50
C PHE A 102 -6.24 16.73 9.05
N TRP A 103 -6.39 16.82 10.37
CA TRP A 103 -7.14 17.85 11.10
C TRP A 103 -8.65 17.89 10.83
N LYS A 104 -9.12 17.59 9.61
CA LYS A 104 -10.54 17.64 9.20
C LYS A 104 -11.34 16.41 9.64
N GLN A 105 -10.78 15.23 9.46
CA GLN A 105 -11.47 13.95 9.72
C GLN A 105 -11.02 13.34 11.03
N PHE A 106 -9.77 13.58 11.42
CA PHE A 106 -9.20 13.14 12.67
C PHE A 106 -8.09 14.09 13.13
N PRO A 107 -7.88 14.20 14.45
CA PRO A 107 -6.78 14.96 14.99
C PRO A 107 -5.45 14.30 14.63
N ILE A 108 -4.42 15.12 14.46
CA ILE A 108 -3.03 14.65 14.43
C ILE A 108 -2.33 15.12 15.70
N SER A 109 -1.40 14.32 16.20
CA SER A 109 -0.57 14.69 17.36
C SER A 109 0.39 15.83 17.01
N TRP A 110 0.90 16.49 18.04
CA TRP A 110 1.91 17.52 17.87
C TRP A 110 3.18 16.98 17.18
N GLU A 111 3.63 15.77 17.53
CA GLU A 111 4.80 15.13 16.93
C GLU A 111 4.59 14.87 15.42
N GLN A 112 3.39 14.46 15.03
CA GLN A 112 3.02 14.25 13.62
C GLN A 112 2.95 15.58 12.86
N GLU A 113 2.34 16.62 13.45
CA GLU A 113 2.30 17.95 12.83
C GLU A 113 3.72 18.52 12.69
N LYS A 114 4.56 18.37 13.72
CA LYS A 114 5.95 18.79 13.69
C LYS A 114 6.72 18.12 12.56
N LYS A 115 6.55 16.81 12.37
CA LYS A 115 7.15 16.07 11.25
C LYS A 115 6.79 16.65 9.89
N LEU A 116 5.51 16.96 9.66
CA LEU A 116 5.05 17.59 8.42
C LEU A 116 5.61 19.01 8.28
N ARG A 117 5.59 19.79 9.36
CA ARG A 117 6.09 21.17 9.34
C ARG A 117 7.60 21.24 9.07
N ASP A 118 8.39 20.37 9.68
CA ASP A 118 9.83 20.32 9.44
C ASP A 118 10.16 19.99 7.98
N GLU A 119 9.39 19.09 7.36
CA GLU A 119 9.50 18.78 5.93
C GLU A 119 9.06 19.95 5.05
N PHE A 120 8.03 20.67 5.47
CA PHE A 120 7.55 21.86 4.75
C PHE A 120 8.63 22.95 4.73
N GLU A 121 9.22 23.26 5.89
CA GLU A 121 10.30 24.23 6.03
C GLU A 121 11.52 23.84 5.17
N GLN A 122 11.85 22.55 5.08
CA GLN A 122 12.97 22.09 4.26
C GLN A 122 12.69 22.17 2.76
N SER A 123 11.54 21.67 2.32
CA SER A 123 11.25 21.48 0.90
C SER A 123 10.55 22.68 0.23
N PHE A 124 9.86 23.54 0.96
CA PHE A 124 9.16 24.71 0.42
C PHE A 124 9.83 26.04 0.78
N VAL A 125 10.42 26.17 1.97
CA VAL A 125 11.03 27.44 2.41
C VAL A 125 12.51 27.49 2.04
N ARG A 126 13.27 26.44 2.38
CA ARG A 126 14.70 26.35 2.09
C ARG A 126 15.02 25.91 0.66
N ASN A 127 13.99 25.63 -0.16
CA ASN A 127 14.10 25.14 -1.55
C ASN A 127 15.01 23.91 -1.73
N LYS A 128 15.18 23.10 -0.67
CA LYS A 128 15.98 21.87 -0.73
C LYS A 128 15.05 20.68 -0.95
N VAL A 129 14.68 20.44 -2.20
CA VAL A 129 13.83 19.30 -2.57
C VAL A 129 14.71 18.08 -2.78
N VAL A 130 14.70 17.15 -1.81
CA VAL A 130 15.39 15.86 -1.90
C VAL A 130 14.35 14.77 -2.00
N PHE A 131 14.05 14.30 -3.21
CA PHE A 131 13.08 13.25 -3.44
C PHE A 131 13.45 11.98 -2.66
N ALA A 132 12.45 11.35 -2.06
CA ALA A 132 12.63 10.04 -1.46
C ALA A 132 12.74 9.01 -2.60
N GLU A 133 13.90 8.40 -2.77
CA GLU A 133 14.16 7.44 -3.84
C GLU A 133 14.20 6.01 -3.29
N SER A 134 13.51 5.10 -3.99
CA SER A 134 13.71 3.66 -3.92
C SER A 134 14.02 3.13 -5.32
N MET A 135 14.38 1.85 -5.47
CA MET A 135 14.50 1.24 -6.82
C MET A 135 13.22 1.33 -7.65
N TYR A 136 12.06 1.53 -7.00
CA TYR A 136 10.75 1.41 -7.63
C TYR A 136 9.92 2.71 -7.58
N SER A 137 10.38 3.75 -6.89
CA SER A 137 9.64 5.01 -6.77
C SER A 137 10.55 6.22 -6.49
N LYS A 138 10.11 7.39 -6.94
CA LYS A 138 10.63 8.70 -6.51
C LYS A 138 9.45 9.54 -6.04
N SER A 139 9.36 9.77 -4.74
CA SER A 139 8.23 10.48 -4.14
C SER A 139 8.63 11.90 -3.72
N GLU A 140 7.70 12.83 -3.90
CA GLU A 140 7.86 14.20 -3.41
C GLU A 140 8.00 14.15 -1.87
N PRO A 141 8.89 14.95 -1.26
CA PRO A 141 9.24 14.79 0.16
C PRO A 141 8.05 14.95 1.13
N MET A 142 7.17 15.92 0.86
CA MET A 142 5.96 16.13 1.63
C MET A 142 4.97 14.99 1.44
N ALA A 143 4.83 14.44 0.22
CA ALA A 143 4.01 13.25 0.01
C ALA A 143 4.53 12.04 0.80
N ALA A 144 5.86 11.81 0.78
CA ALA A 144 6.48 10.73 1.54
C ALA A 144 6.23 10.90 3.05
N ARG A 145 6.34 12.13 3.57
CA ARG A 145 6.08 12.43 4.98
C ARG A 145 4.61 12.31 5.37
N ALA A 146 3.70 12.80 4.54
CA ALA A 146 2.26 12.69 4.76
C ALA A 146 1.84 11.22 4.85
N LYS A 147 2.33 10.39 3.94
CA LYS A 147 2.11 8.94 3.97
C LYS A 147 2.68 8.29 5.25
N GLU A 148 3.89 8.66 5.69
CA GLU A 148 4.45 8.16 6.96
C GLU A 148 3.58 8.52 8.17
N VAL A 149 3.02 9.73 8.19
CA VAL A 149 2.08 10.16 9.23
C VAL A 149 0.78 9.36 9.17
N MET A 150 0.25 9.07 7.96
CA MET A 150 -0.93 8.21 7.79
C MET A 150 -0.68 6.78 8.33
N ASP A 151 0.48 6.19 8.07
CA ASP A 151 0.87 4.89 8.63
C ASP A 151 0.89 4.94 10.17
N GLN A 152 1.45 6.00 10.76
CA GLN A 152 1.47 6.19 12.23
C GLN A 152 0.06 6.32 12.81
N ILE A 153 -0.81 7.09 12.16
CA ILE A 153 -2.19 7.29 12.60
C ILE A 153 -2.99 5.99 12.52
N SER A 154 -2.80 5.21 11.46
CA SER A 154 -3.47 3.93 11.25
C SER A 154 -2.91 2.78 12.09
N MET A 155 -1.76 3.01 12.72
CA MET A 155 -0.99 2.03 13.50
C MET A 155 -0.46 0.88 12.63
N VAL A 156 -0.04 1.19 11.41
CA VAL A 156 0.65 0.26 10.51
C VAL A 156 2.15 0.52 10.56
N GLY A 157 2.93 -0.54 10.71
CA GLY A 157 4.38 -0.50 10.74
C GLY A 157 4.99 -1.19 9.52
N TRP A 158 6.26 -0.88 9.27
CA TRP A 158 7.06 -1.43 8.18
C TRP A 158 8.46 -1.74 8.69
N VAL A 159 9.05 -2.84 8.23
CA VAL A 159 10.43 -3.21 8.57
C VAL A 159 11.41 -2.64 7.56
N SER A 160 11.07 -2.64 6.28
CA SER A 160 11.94 -2.14 5.20
C SER A 160 11.11 -1.63 4.02
N GLY A 161 11.77 -1.16 2.96
CA GLY A 161 11.15 -0.93 1.65
C GLY A 161 11.48 -2.04 0.64
N GLY A 162 12.01 -3.18 1.06
CA GLY A 162 12.42 -4.30 0.20
C GLY A 162 11.54 -5.53 0.37
N HIS A 163 11.88 -6.62 -0.33
CA HIS A 163 11.21 -7.91 -0.15
C HIS A 163 11.61 -8.55 1.18
N SER A 164 10.75 -9.40 1.73
CA SER A 164 11.11 -10.31 2.83
C SER A 164 10.95 -11.77 2.41
N ALA A 165 11.67 -12.66 3.09
CA ALA A 165 11.63 -14.10 2.87
C ALA A 165 10.48 -14.80 3.63
N GLY A 166 9.41 -14.06 3.95
CA GLY A 166 8.24 -14.62 4.62
C GLY A 166 7.53 -15.66 3.75
N TYR A 167 6.93 -16.66 4.39
CA TYR A 167 6.05 -17.59 3.68
C TYR A 167 4.84 -16.85 3.13
N VAL A 168 4.54 -17.09 1.87
CA VAL A 168 3.32 -16.61 1.21
C VAL A 168 2.24 -17.70 1.23
N PRO A 169 0.96 -17.33 1.39
CA PRO A 169 -0.12 -18.29 1.36
C PRO A 169 -0.39 -18.76 -0.07
N VAL A 170 -0.72 -20.03 -0.23
CA VAL A 170 -1.28 -20.59 -1.46
C VAL A 170 -2.73 -20.99 -1.15
N PHE A 171 -3.67 -20.35 -1.83
CA PHE A 171 -5.09 -20.70 -1.78
C PHE A 171 -5.47 -21.43 -3.07
N ALA A 172 -6.20 -22.53 -2.96
CA ALA A 172 -6.69 -23.25 -4.12
C ALA A 172 -8.14 -23.73 -3.93
N ILE A 173 -8.93 -23.68 -4.99
CA ILE A 173 -10.30 -24.21 -5.00
C ILE A 173 -10.63 -24.84 -6.36
N GLY A 174 -11.48 -25.88 -6.33
CA GLY A 174 -11.98 -26.57 -7.52
C GLY A 174 -11.18 -27.79 -7.91
N ALA A 175 -11.16 -28.10 -9.21
CA ALA A 175 -10.61 -29.34 -9.74
C ALA A 175 -9.11 -29.50 -9.43
N GLY A 176 -8.74 -30.50 -8.64
CA GLY A 176 -7.34 -30.74 -8.27
C GLY A 176 -6.81 -29.84 -7.15
N SER A 177 -7.65 -29.01 -6.51
CA SER A 177 -7.25 -28.11 -5.42
C SER A 177 -6.62 -28.82 -4.21
N GLN A 178 -6.98 -30.08 -3.96
CA GLN A 178 -6.35 -30.92 -2.92
C GLN A 178 -4.84 -31.11 -3.13
N LEU A 179 -4.32 -30.84 -4.33
CA LEU A 179 -2.89 -30.84 -4.61
C LEU A 179 -2.15 -29.67 -3.97
N PHE A 180 -2.80 -28.68 -3.35
CA PHE A 180 -2.13 -27.48 -2.80
C PHE A 180 -2.26 -27.35 -1.27
N GLY A 181 -2.82 -28.35 -0.58
CA GLY A 181 -3.09 -28.30 0.87
C GLY A 181 -1.89 -28.51 1.79
N GLU A 182 -0.67 -28.40 1.30
CA GLU A 182 0.55 -28.61 2.07
C GLU A 182 1.56 -27.47 1.85
N LYS A 183 2.60 -27.44 2.67
CA LYS A 183 3.71 -26.51 2.49
C LYS A 183 4.55 -26.94 1.29
N ILE A 184 4.68 -26.07 0.30
CA ILE A 184 5.33 -26.36 -0.98
C ILE A 184 6.33 -25.27 -1.35
N ASP A 185 7.34 -25.69 -2.12
CA ASP A 185 8.20 -24.75 -2.83
C ASP A 185 7.45 -24.13 -4.03
N ASN A 186 7.79 -22.90 -4.40
CA ASN A 186 7.10 -22.22 -5.51
C ASN A 186 7.29 -22.94 -6.86
N THR A 187 8.37 -23.70 -7.03
CA THR A 187 8.62 -24.51 -8.24
C THR A 187 7.65 -25.69 -8.39
N GLU A 188 6.98 -26.10 -7.30
CA GLU A 188 6.01 -27.18 -7.32
C GLU A 188 4.61 -26.72 -7.76
N ILE A 189 4.31 -25.42 -7.62
CA ILE A 189 3.03 -24.82 -8.03
C ILE A 189 2.72 -25.10 -9.51
N PRO A 190 3.58 -24.75 -10.49
CA PRO A 190 3.29 -25.01 -11.90
C PRO A 190 3.20 -26.51 -12.23
N LYS A 191 3.99 -27.36 -11.56
CA LYS A 191 3.94 -28.82 -11.73
C LYS A 191 2.59 -29.38 -11.27
N ARG A 192 2.06 -28.87 -10.16
CA ARG A 192 0.75 -29.27 -9.62
C ARG A 192 -0.40 -28.77 -10.49
N ILE A 193 -0.29 -27.57 -11.06
CA ILE A 193 -1.24 -27.06 -12.06
C ILE A 193 -1.24 -27.97 -13.30
N ALA A 194 -0.07 -28.30 -13.85
CA ALA A 194 0.06 -29.19 -15.00
C ALA A 194 -0.57 -30.57 -14.72
N LYS A 195 -0.28 -31.14 -13.54
CA LYS A 195 -0.89 -32.39 -13.07
C LYS A 195 -2.41 -32.30 -12.97
N ALA A 196 -2.96 -31.22 -12.41
CA ALA A 196 -4.41 -31.03 -12.31
C ALA A 196 -5.09 -30.94 -13.68
N ALA A 197 -4.42 -30.32 -14.65
CA ALA A 197 -4.90 -30.20 -16.02
C ALA A 197 -4.61 -31.44 -16.90
N GLY A 198 -4.00 -32.48 -16.35
CA GLY A 198 -3.71 -33.73 -17.08
C GLY A 198 -2.53 -33.63 -18.06
N TYR A 199 -1.70 -32.58 -17.95
CA TYR A 199 -0.46 -32.47 -18.72
C TYR A 199 0.62 -33.38 -18.11
N LYS A 200 1.41 -34.01 -18.98
CA LYS A 200 2.57 -34.84 -18.63
C LYS A 200 3.85 -34.04 -18.70
#